data_AF-A0A3A9B7D6-F1
#
_entry.id   AF-A0A3A9B7D6-F1
#
_cell.length_a   1.000
_cell.length_b   1.000
_cell.length_c   1.000
_cell.angle_alpha   90.00
_cell.angle_beta   90.00
_cell.angle_gamma   90.00
#
_symmetry.space_group_name_H-M   'P 1'
#
loop_
_entity.id
_entity.type
_entity.pdbx_description
1 polymer ?
#
loop_
_entity_poly.entity_id
_entity_poly.type
_entity_poly.pdbx_seq_one_letter_code
_entity_poly.pdbx_strand_id
1 'polypeptide(L)' 'MSKVIDNTSPKCPQCGSSNVAEIFWGMPAFDEDLERKLNDGSIVLGGCCMSQADPDWHCNDCGCRFGDRLDVFE' A
#
# COMPACT_ATOMS: atom_id res chain seq x y z
N MET A 1 -20.04 14.18 10.33
CA MET A 1 -20.13 12.87 11.00
C MET A 1 -18.79 12.19 10.82
N SER A 2 -17.95 12.22 11.84
CA SER A 2 -16.55 11.77 11.79
C SER A 2 -16.50 10.27 11.52
N LYS A 3 -16.11 9.88 10.32
CA LYS A 3 -15.84 8.47 10.02
C LYS A 3 -14.42 8.21 10.52
N VAL A 4 -14.33 7.50 11.64
CA VAL A 4 -13.10 6.99 12.23
C VAL A 4 -12.37 6.24 11.12
N ILE A 5 -11.20 6.73 10.71
CA ILE A 5 -10.28 5.91 9.93
C ILE A 5 -9.70 4.89 10.91
N ASP A 6 -10.27 3.70 10.87
CA ASP A 6 -9.74 2.55 11.58
C ASP A 6 -8.27 2.37 11.17
N ASN A 7 -7.37 2.70 12.10
CA ASN A 7 -5.95 2.38 12.06
C ASN A 7 -5.78 0.86 12.20
N THR A 8 -6.32 0.11 11.25
CA THR A 8 -6.29 -1.34 11.22
C THR A 8 -5.38 -1.72 10.08
N SER A 9 -4.21 -2.30 10.39
CA SER A 9 -3.33 -2.91 9.41
C SER A 9 -4.17 -3.71 8.41
N PRO A 10 -4.16 -3.34 7.12
CA PRO A 10 -5.07 -3.96 6.17
C PRO A 10 -4.77 -5.46 6.10
N LYS A 11 -5.82 -6.28 6.08
CA LYS A 11 -5.70 -7.70 5.77
C LYS A 11 -6.15 -7.91 4.35
N CYS A 12 -5.49 -8.83 3.66
CA CYS A 12 -5.89 -9.16 2.31
C CYS A 12 -7.34 -9.65 2.28
N PRO A 13 -8.26 -8.99 1.55
CA PRO A 13 -9.66 -9.44 1.46
C PRO A 13 -9.81 -10.73 0.66
N GLN A 14 -8.79 -11.10 -0.14
CA GLN A 14 -8.83 -12.30 -0.98
C GLN A 14 -8.40 -13.57 -0.23
N CYS A 15 -7.32 -13.51 0.56
CA CYS A 15 -6.79 -14.67 1.28
C CYS A 15 -6.82 -14.54 2.82
N GLY A 16 -7.12 -13.37 3.36
CA GLY A 16 -7.10 -13.10 4.79
C GLY A 16 -5.70 -12.92 5.39
N SER A 17 -4.65 -12.93 4.58
CA SER A 17 -3.27 -12.77 5.06
C SER A 17 -3.02 -11.38 5.61
N SER A 18 -2.25 -11.32 6.70
CA SER A 18 -1.73 -10.08 7.29
C SER A 18 -0.44 -9.62 6.61
N ASN A 19 0.14 -10.45 5.74
CA ASN A 19 1.38 -10.12 5.02
C ASN A 19 1.04 -9.26 3.78
N VAL A 20 0.84 -7.97 4.05
CA VAL A 20 0.53 -6.97 3.04
C VAL A 20 1.62 -5.90 3.05
N ALA A 21 2.06 -5.51 1.86
CA ALA A 21 2.99 -4.42 1.61
C ALA A 21 2.21 -3.20 1.13
N GLU A 22 2.68 -2.01 1.50
CA GLU A 22 2.16 -0.76 0.93
C GLU A 22 2.71 -0.56 -0.48
N ILE A 23 1.87 -0.18 -1.43
CA ILE A 23 2.30 0.10 -2.80
C ILE A 23 2.72 1.56 -2.87
N PHE A 24 4.02 1.78 -2.99
CA PHE A 24 4.57 3.09 -3.22
C PHE A 24 4.55 3.38 -4.72
N TRP A 25 3.78 4.39 -5.10
CA TRP A 25 3.72 4.88 -6.48
C TRP A 25 4.43 6.22 -6.62
N GLY A 26 5.03 6.43 -7.78
CA GLY A 26 5.82 7.62 -8.09
C GLY A 26 7.31 7.32 -8.19
N MET A 27 8.12 8.38 -8.20
CA MET A 27 9.58 8.30 -8.13
C MET A 27 10.05 8.78 -6.75
N PRO A 28 10.17 7.88 -5.77
CA PRO A 28 10.85 8.22 -4.53
C PRO A 28 12.34 8.51 -4.81
N ALA A 29 12.94 9.32 -3.95
CA ALA A 29 14.39 9.28 -3.82
C ALA A 29 14.77 7.89 -3.31
N PHE A 30 15.62 7.17 -4.06
CA PHE A 30 16.18 5.89 -3.62
C PHE A 30 17.18 6.17 -2.50
N ASP A 31 16.66 6.20 -1.27
CA ASP A 31 17.42 6.35 -0.04
C ASP A 31 17.52 5.01 0.70
N GLU A 32 18.51 4.86 1.59
CA GLU A 32 18.77 3.61 2.32
C GLU A 32 17.54 3.13 3.14
N ASP A 33 16.71 4.07 3.63
CA ASP A 33 15.48 3.74 4.35
C ASP A 33 14.43 3.09 3.43
N LEU A 34 14.31 3.57 2.18
CA LEU A 34 13.40 2.98 1.21
C LEU A 34 13.87 1.59 0.80
N GLU A 35 15.17 1.42 0.53
CA GLU A 35 15.76 0.11 0.23
C GLU A 35 15.53 -0.88 1.36
N ARG A 36 15.68 -0.46 2.62
CA ARG A 36 15.40 -1.30 3.79
C ARG A 36 13.94 -1.72 3.84
N LYS A 37 13.00 -0.82 3.58
CA LYS A 37 11.55 -1.10 3.58
C LYS A 37 11.12 -1.99 2.42
N LEU A 38 11.74 -1.84 1.25
CA LEU A 38 11.56 -2.72 0.10
C LEU A 38 12.09 -4.12 0.41
N ASN A 39 13.27 -4.22 1.02
CA ASN A 39 13.88 -5.50 1.37
C ASN A 39 13.14 -6.25 2.49
N ASP A 40 12.56 -5.52 3.44
CA ASP A 40 11.71 -6.08 4.49
C ASP A 40 10.33 -6.55 3.96
N GLY A 41 9.97 -6.16 2.72
CA GLY A 41 8.67 -6.48 2.13
C GLY A 41 7.52 -5.66 2.71
N SER A 42 7.85 -4.59 3.45
CA SER A 42 6.88 -3.64 3.99
C SER A 42 6.31 -2.72 2.89
N ILE A 43 7.08 -2.47 1.83
CA ILE A 43 6.69 -1.62 0.70
C ILE A 43 7.01 -2.34 -0.62
N VAL A 44 6.18 -2.12 -1.65
CA VAL A 44 6.46 -2.52 -3.04
C VAL A 44 6.31 -1.35 -3.99
N LEU A 45 7.11 -1.30 -5.05
CA LEU A 45 7.00 -0.27 -6.08
C LEU A 45 5.91 -0.67 -7.07
N GLY A 46 4.82 0.11 -7.09
CA GLY A 46 3.70 -0.14 -8.01
C GLY A 46 3.99 0.28 -9.45
N GLY A 47 4.75 1.37 -9.60
CA GLY A 47 5.06 2.00 -10.88
C GLY A 47 5.23 3.51 -10.77
N CYS A 48 5.61 4.16 -11.87
CA CYS A 48 5.89 5.60 -11.91
C CYS A 48 4.63 6.47 -11.93
N CYS A 49 3.51 5.95 -12.45
CA CYS A 49 2.26 6.69 -12.57
C CYS A 49 1.27 6.19 -11.53
N MET A 50 0.89 7.06 -10.59
CA MET A 50 -0.23 6.84 -9.68
C MET A 50 -1.48 7.49 -10.27
N SER A 51 -2.57 6.74 -10.34
CA SER A 51 -3.92 7.18 -10.70
C SER A 51 -4.81 7.03 -9.47
N GLN A 52 -5.94 7.74 -9.44
CA GLN A 52 -6.88 7.65 -8.31
C GLN A 52 -7.54 6.27 -8.14
N ALA A 53 -7.43 5.39 -9.15
CA ALA A 53 -7.94 4.02 -9.09
C ALA A 53 -6.84 3.00 -8.82
N ASP A 54 -5.61 3.44 -8.55
CA ASP A 54 -4.51 2.54 -8.24
C ASP A 54 -4.58 2.07 -6.77
N PRO A 55 -4.33 0.78 -6.53
CA PRO A 55 -4.40 0.20 -5.19
C PRO A 55 -3.26 0.68 -4.29
N ASP A 56 -3.56 0.91 -3.01
CA ASP A 56 -2.56 1.26 -1.98
C ASP A 56 -1.85 0.05 -1.38
N TRP A 57 -2.40 -1.16 -1.47
CA TRP A 57 -1.88 -2.35 -0.78
C TRP A 57 -1.66 -3.51 -1.74
N HIS A 58 -0.58 -4.25 -1.51
CA HIS A 58 -0.24 -5.48 -2.22
C HIS A 58 -0.09 -6.63 -1.22
N CYS A 59 -0.82 -7.71 -1.42
CA CYS A 59 -0.61 -8.92 -0.62
C CYS A 59 0.59 -9.70 -1.13
N ASN A 60 1.61 -9.87 -0.28
CA ASN A 60 2.81 -10.66 -0.60
C ASN A 60 2.50 -12.16 -0.75
N ASP A 61 1.39 -12.64 -0.18
CA ASP A 61 1.04 -14.06 -0.15
C ASP A 61 0.26 -14.51 -1.40
N CYS A 62 -0.76 -13.74 -1.81
CA CYS A 62 -1.61 -14.09 -2.95
C CYS A 62 -1.46 -13.15 -4.15
N GLY A 63 -0.69 -12.07 -4.03
CA GLY A 63 -0.48 -11.08 -5.08
C GLY A 63 -1.64 -10.11 -5.32
N CYS A 64 -2.76 -10.26 -4.57
CA CYS A 64 -3.92 -9.39 -4.69
C CYS A 64 -3.56 -7.93 -4.34
N ARG A 65 -4.03 -6.98 -5.15
CA ARG A 65 -3.85 -5.54 -4.89
C ARG A 65 -5.20 -4.93 -4.54
N PHE A 66 -5.25 -4.13 -3.48
CA PHE A 66 -6.50 -3.59 -2.94
C PHE A 66 -6.25 -2.31 -2.14
N GLY A 67 -7.32 -1.60 -1.78
CA GLY A 67 -7.25 -0.26 -1.22
C GLY A 67 -7.68 0.76 -2.27
N ASP A 68 -8.48 1.73 -1.84
CA ASP A 68 -8.88 2.89 -2.62
C ASP A 68 -8.32 4.09 -1.85
N ARG A 69 -7.44 4.87 -2.50
CA ARG A 69 -6.83 6.04 -1.88
C ARG A 69 -7.91 7.10 -1.78
N LEU A 70 -8.72 7.02 -0.72
CA LEU A 70 -9.67 8.07 -0.39
C LEU A 70 -8.85 9.32 -0.04
N ASP A 71 -8.65 10.16 -1.05
CA ASP A 71 -8.13 11.52 -0.93
C ASP A 71 -9.06 12.27 0.02
N VAL A 72 -8.67 12.34 1.30
CA VAL A 72 -9.36 13.20 2.27
C VAL A 72 -8.94 14.64 2.00
N PHE A 73 -9.62 15.29 1.06
CA PHE A 73 -9.79 16.72 1.10
C PHE A 73 -10.90 17.04 2.10
N GLU A 74 -10.55 17.71 3.20
CA GLU A 74 -11.15 18.95 3.73
C GLU A 74 -10.66 19.22 5.16
#